data_AF-A0A958N759-F1
#
_entry.id   AF-A0A958N759-F1
#
_cell.length_a   1.000
_cell.length_b   1.000
_cell.length_c   1.000
_cell.angle_alpha   90.00
_cell.angle_beta   90.00
_cell.angle_gamma   90.00
#
_symmetry.space_group_name_H-M   'P 1'
#
loop_
_entity.id
_entity.type
_entity.pdbx_description
1 polymer ?
#
loop_
_entity_poly.entity_id
_entity_poly.type
_entity_poly.pdbx_seq_one_letter_code
_entity_poly.pdbx_strand_id
1 'polypeptide(L)'
;VLNPGGLRWKNEFVRHKVLDALGDLVTLGMPLMGHLILYKAGHDVMNRLVRKILESPDSMRKIELGANLPEEGLTTPSAWIWAG
;
A
#
# COMPACT_ATOMS: atom_id res chain seq x y z
N VAL A 1 -15.77 5.58 -22.87
CA VAL A 1 -15.65 4.10 -22.83
C VAL A 1 -16.31 3.59 -24.10
N LEU A 2 -15.54 2.95 -24.98
CA LEU A 2 -16.05 2.46 -26.28
C LEU A 2 -16.61 1.04 -26.18
N ASN A 3 -16.51 0.40 -25.01
CA ASN A 3 -16.97 -0.96 -24.81
C ASN A 3 -18.50 -1.03 -24.88
N PRO A 4 -19.10 -1.92 -25.70
CA PRO A 4 -20.55 -2.04 -25.85
C PRO A 4 -21.30 -2.33 -24.55
N GLY A 5 -20.66 -3.03 -23.61
CA GLY A 5 -21.19 -3.33 -22.27
C GLY A 5 -20.90 -2.27 -21.20
N GLY A 6 -20.27 -1.14 -21.57
CA GLY A 6 -19.89 -0.10 -20.63
C GLY A 6 -18.82 -0.53 -19.63
N LEU A 7 -18.88 0.04 -18.42
CA LEU A 7 -18.00 -0.31 -17.30
C LEU A 7 -18.64 -1.35 -16.40
N ARG A 8 -17.82 -2.25 -15.82
CA ARG A 8 -18.24 -3.19 -14.77
C ARG A 8 -18.66 -2.46 -13.50
N TRP A 9 -17.98 -1.34 -13.20
CA TRP A 9 -18.33 -0.44 -12.10
C TRP A 9 -18.17 1.02 -12.52
N LYS A 10 -19.00 1.91 -11.95
CA LYS A 10 -18.91 3.36 -12.21
C LYS A 10 -17.51 3.95 -11.91
N ASN A 11 -16.77 3.35 -10.98
CA ASN A 11 -15.42 3.76 -10.58
C ASN A 11 -14.31 2.77 -10.99
N GLU A 12 -14.53 1.98 -12.04
CA GLU A 12 -13.61 0.93 -12.51
C GLU A 12 -12.18 1.43 -12.75
N PHE A 13 -12.01 2.64 -13.29
CA PHE A 13 -10.68 3.22 -13.54
C PHE A 13 -9.85 3.41 -12.25
N VAL A 14 -10.47 3.91 -11.18
CA VAL A 14 -9.79 4.06 -9.88
C VAL A 14 -9.49 2.71 -9.28
N ARG A 15 -10.42 1.75 -9.36
CA ARG A 15 -10.20 0.38 -8.88
C ARG A 15 -9.04 -0.29 -9.61
N HIS A 16 -8.91 -0.07 -10.91
CA HIS A 16 -7.79 -0.56 -11.69
C HIS A 16 -6.47 0.06 -11.24
N LYS A 17 -6.45 1.36 -10.90
CA LYS A 17 -5.24 2.00 -10.35
C LYS A 17 -4.85 1.47 -8.97
N VAL A 18 -5.82 1.12 -8.13
CA VAL A 18 -5.54 0.42 -6.86
C VAL A 18 -4.97 -0.97 -7.14
N LEU A 19 -5.52 -1.70 -8.12
CA LEU A 19 -5.01 -3.01 -8.53
C LEU A 19 -3.58 -2.93 -9.08
N ASP A 20 -3.28 -1.94 -9.92
CA ASP A 20 -1.94 -1.64 -10.44
C ASP A 20 -0.96 -1.43 -9.28
N ALA A 21 -1.34 -0.57 -8.31
CA ALA A 21 -0.51 -0.28 -7.15
C ALA A 21 -0.27 -1.52 -6.27
N LEU A 22 -1.27 -2.38 -6.09
CA LEU A 22 -1.10 -3.66 -5.40
C LEU A 22 -0.11 -4.56 -6.15
N GLY A 23 -0.21 -4.63 -7.48
CA GLY A 23 0.74 -5.36 -8.32
C GLY A 23 2.17 -4.84 -8.18
N ASP A 24 2.36 -3.52 -8.16
CA ASP A 24 3.67 -2.91 -7.95
C ASP A 24 4.23 -3.25 -6.55
N LEU A 25 3.40 -3.29 -5.50
CA LEU A 25 3.83 -3.66 -4.15
C LEU A 25 4.28 -5.12 -4.04
N VAL A 26 3.77 -6.03 -4.87
CA VAL A 26 4.23 -7.44 -4.89
C VAL A 26 5.72 -7.53 -5.21
N THR A 27 6.28 -6.55 -5.93
CA THR A 27 7.73 -6.50 -6.23
C THR A 27 8.61 -6.35 -4.99
N LEU A 28 8.04 -5.98 -3.83
CA LEU A 28 8.72 -5.97 -2.53
C LEU A 28 9.18 -7.39 -2.12
N GLY A 29 8.58 -8.45 -2.67
CA GLY A 29 8.93 -9.84 -2.38
C GLY A 29 8.43 -10.37 -1.03
N MET A 30 7.69 -9.55 -0.28
CA MET A 30 7.04 -9.93 0.98
C MET A 30 5.74 -9.15 1.17
N PRO A 31 4.76 -9.69 1.90
CA PRO A 31 3.55 -8.96 2.23
C PRO A 31 3.87 -7.72 3.07
N LEU A 32 3.33 -6.57 2.68
CA LEU A 32 3.43 -5.34 3.45
C LEU A 32 2.27 -5.25 4.44
N MET A 33 2.59 -5.17 5.73
CA MET A 33 1.63 -4.81 6.77
C MET A 33 1.77 -3.33 7.10
N GLY A 34 0.77 -2.52 6.71
CA GLY A 34 0.79 -1.08 6.95
C GLY A 34 -0.39 -0.36 6.31
N HIS A 35 -0.42 0.96 6.49
CA HIS A 35 -1.42 1.84 5.87
C HIS A 35 -0.75 2.66 4.75
N LEU A 36 -1.28 2.56 3.54
CA LEU A 36 -0.74 3.24 2.36
C LEU A 36 -1.75 4.26 1.81
N ILE A 37 -1.30 5.50 1.64
CA ILE A 37 -2.08 6.57 1.02
C ILE A 37 -1.39 6.99 -0.28
N LEU A 38 -2.13 6.94 -1.39
CA LEU A 38 -1.62 7.22 -2.72
C LEU A 38 -2.40 8.38 -3.37
N TYR A 39 -1.67 9.40 -3.81
CA TYR A 39 -2.24 10.56 -4.53
C TYR A 39 -1.70 10.59 -5.95
N LYS A 40 -2.57 10.31 -6.94
CA LYS A 40 -2.20 10.27 -8.37
C LYS A 40 -0.94 9.42 -8.65
N ALA A 41 -0.73 8.37 -7.86
CA ALA A 41 0.44 7.51 -7.98
C ALA A 41 0.31 6.61 -9.22
N GLY A 42 1.37 6.56 -10.02
CA GLY A 42 1.56 5.59 -11.09
C GLY A 42 2.77 4.70 -10.80
N HIS A 43 3.13 3.84 -11.75
CA HIS A 43 4.17 2.82 -11.57
C HIS A 43 5.54 3.38 -11.17
N ASP A 44 5.96 4.54 -11.68
CA ASP A 44 7.23 5.16 -11.27
C ASP A 44 7.26 5.53 -9.79
N VAL A 45 6.16 6.11 -9.28
CA VAL A 45 6.02 6.47 -7.86
C VAL A 45 6.02 5.21 -6.99
N MET A 46 5.31 4.17 -7.41
CA MET A 46 5.26 2.90 -6.67
C MET A 46 6.62 2.19 -6.64
N ASN A 47 7.34 2.15 -7.75
CA ASN A 47 8.69 1.58 -7.83
C ASN A 47 9.67 2.34 -6.92
N ARG A 48 9.63 3.68 -6.93
CA ARG A 48 10.44 4.50 -6.00
C ARG A 48 10.10 4.23 -4.54
N LEU A 49 8.81 4.07 -4.21
CA LEU A 49 8.38 3.71 -2.86
C LEU A 49 8.96 2.36 -2.44
N VAL A 50 8.82 1.32 -3.28
CA VAL A 50 9.35 -0.02 -2.99
C VAL A 50 10.86 0.02 -2.78
N ARG A 51 11.60 0.68 -3.67
CA ARG A 51 13.06 0.86 -3.53
C ARG A 51 13.41 1.56 -2.23
N LYS A 52 12.71 2.65 -1.90
CA LYS A 52 12.96 3.41 -0.68
C LYS A 52 12.71 2.58 0.59
N ILE A 53 11.68 1.73 0.59
CA ILE A 53 11.42 0.80 1.70
C ILE A 53 12.59 -0.17 1.85
N LEU A 54 13.07 -0.76 0.75
CA LEU A 54 14.19 -1.71 0.77
C LEU A 54 15.53 -1.07 1.17
N GLU A 55 15.75 0.19 0.78
CA GLU A 55 16.95 0.98 1.10
C GLU A 55 16.93 1.54 2.53
N SER A 56 15.77 1.53 3.21
CA SER A 56 15.59 2.11 4.55
C SER A 56 15.21 1.03 5.57
N PRO A 57 16.12 0.10 5.93
CA PRO A 57 15.82 -1.01 6.84
C PRO A 57 15.37 -0.52 8.22
N ASP A 58 15.83 0.65 8.68
CA ASP A 58 15.42 1.23 9.96
C ASP A 58 13.97 1.75 9.97
N SER A 59 13.35 1.89 8.80
CA SER A 59 11.95 2.33 8.63
C SER A 59 10.97 1.17 8.50
N MET A 60 11.43 -0.09 8.57
CA MET A 60 10.57 -1.27 8.50
C MET A 60 11.01 -2.36 9.48
N ARG A 61 10.09 -3.24 9.84
CA ARG A 61 10.38 -4.44 10.64
C ARG A 61 9.97 -5.67 9.85
N LYS A 62 10.88 -6.62 9.68
CA LYS A 62 10.55 -7.95 9.14
C LYS A 62 9.99 -8.79 10.27
N ILE A 63 8.78 -9.32 10.08
CA ILE A 63 8.08 -10.18 11.03
C ILE A 63 7.72 -11.48 10.33
N GLU A 64 7.88 -12.61 11.03
CA GLU A 64 7.34 -13.88 10.57
C GLU A 64 5.88 -14.00 11.01
N LEU A 65 5.02 -14.45 10.10
CA LEU A 65 3.59 -14.61 10.40
C LEU A 65 3.43 -15.71 11.46
N GLY A 66 2.79 -15.38 12.59
CA GLY A 66 2.62 -16.31 13.71
C GLY A 66 3.71 -16.24 14.79
N ALA A 67 4.78 -15.47 14.58
CA ALA A 67 5.64 -15.07 15.68
C ALA A 67 4.86 -14.14 16.63
N ASN A 68 5.11 -14.24 17.94
CA ASN A 68 4.59 -13.26 18.89
C ASN A 68 5.12 -11.87 18.51
N LEU A 69 4.23 -10.99 18.06
CA LEU A 69 4.58 -9.60 17.84
C LEU A 69 4.90 -9.00 19.21
N PRO A 70 6.10 -8.43 19.43
CA PRO A 70 6.35 -7.70 20.66
C PRO A 70 5.33 -6.55 20.74
N GLU A 71 4.68 -6.39 21.90
CA GLU A 71 3.69 -5.33 22.12
C GLU A 71 4.29 -3.92 21.88
N GLU A 72 5.62 -3.80 21.96
CA GLU A 72 6.37 -2.58 21.65
C GLU A 72 6.49 -2.33 20.14
N GLY A 73 5.75 -1.31 19.68
CA GLY A 73 5.87 -0.72 18.35
C GLY A 73 4.59 -0.72 17.51
N LEU A 74 3.51 -1.34 17.99
CA LEU A 74 2.16 -1.19 17.42
C LEU A 74 1.36 -0.07 18.10
N THR A 75 2.02 0.88 18.76
CA THR A 75 1.37 2.10 19.23
C THR A 75 0.84 2.82 18.00
N THR A 76 -0.45 2.64 17.73
CA THR A 76 -1.26 3.56 16.94
C THR A 76 -0.85 4.96 17.39
N PRO A 77 -0.31 5.84 16.52
CA PRO A 77 -0.27 7.24 16.88
C PRO A 77 -1.73 7.60 17.15
N SER A 78 -2.04 7.96 18.39
CA SER A 78 -3.35 8.43 18.86
C SER A 78 -3.76 9.77 18.22
N ALA A 79 -3.20 10.09 17.05
CA ALA A 79 -3.29 11.37 16.35
C ALA A 79 -4.02 11.29 15.01
N TRP A 80 -4.59 10.14 14.62
CA TRP A 80 -5.41 10.00 13.39
C TRP A 80 -6.92 9.98 13.64
N ILE A 81 -7.36 10.30 14.86
CA ILE A 81 -8.76 10.69 15.08
C ILE A 81 -8.89 12.13 14.55
N TRP A 82 -9.59 12.26 13.43
CA TRP A 82 -10.17 13.50 12.91
C TRP A 82 -10.47 14.50 14.04
N ALA A 83 -9.68 15.56 14.16
CA ALA A 83 -10.16 16.81 14.74
C ALA A 83 -11.07 17.44 13.66
N GLY A 84 -12.37 17.41 13.91
CA GLY A 84 -13.37 18.11 13.11
C GLY A 84 -13.20 19.62 13.16
#